data_AF-A0A3B9LDN5-F1
#
_entry.id   AF-A0A3B9LDN5-F1
#
_cell.length_a   1.000
_cell.length_b   1.000
_cell.length_c   1.000
_cell.angle_alpha   90.00
_cell.angle_beta   90.00
_cell.angle_gamma   90.00
#
_symmetry.space_group_name_H-M   'P 1'
#
loop_
_entity.id
_entity.type
_entity.pdbx_description
1 polymer ?
#
loop_
_entity_poly.entity_id
_entity_poly.type
_entity_poly.pdbx_seq_one_letter_code
_entity_poly.pdbx_strand_id
1 'polypeptide(L)'
;MVYLDTGCLLKLYYPEPESAAVAAAVAGEIIVFTALHELEMVTAMQLKLFRGKGKAEQAAAAIGFVHDDLAAGKLVEAAVDWRTVLREAARLAQAHAARVGCRSLDILHCTVAKAAGATVFLSSDTRWCWMLIWRGSTASPPSVSMNR
;
A
#
# COMPACT_ATOMS: atom_id res chain seq x y z
N MET A 1 1.88 -1.82 -13.82
CA MET A 1 0.85 -2.05 -12.77
C MET A 1 1.49 -1.81 -11.42
N VAL A 2 0.99 -0.83 -10.69
CA VAL A 2 1.57 -0.32 -9.45
C VAL A 2 0.68 -0.72 -8.29
N TYR A 3 1.29 -1.18 -7.19
CA TYR A 3 0.63 -1.35 -5.92
C TYR A 3 1.09 -0.25 -4.97
N LEU A 4 0.15 0.46 -4.35
CA LEU A 4 0.44 1.46 -3.34
C LEU A 4 0.04 0.88 -1.98
N ASP A 5 0.85 1.04 -0.94
CA ASP A 5 0.29 0.84 0.40
C ASP A 5 -0.87 1.83 0.64
N THR A 6 -1.71 1.54 1.65
CA THR A 6 -2.89 2.38 1.86
C THR A 6 -2.54 3.83 2.22
N GLY A 7 -1.38 4.05 2.86
CA GLY A 7 -0.88 5.40 3.15
C GLY A 7 -0.62 6.23 1.89
N CYS A 8 -0.04 5.63 0.86
CA CYS A 8 0.17 6.25 -0.45
C CYS A 8 -1.13 6.34 -1.26
N LEU A 9 -1.97 5.29 -1.24
CA LEU A 9 -3.24 5.30 -1.96
C LEU A 9 -4.16 6.43 -1.48
N LEU A 10 -4.27 6.62 -0.17
CA LEU A 10 -5.09 7.68 0.42
C LEU A 10 -4.67 9.08 -0.04
N LYS A 11 -3.39 9.31 -0.32
CA LYS A 11 -2.88 10.60 -0.80
C LYS A 11 -3.46 11.00 -2.18
N LEU A 12 -4.01 10.04 -2.94
CA LEU A 12 -4.71 10.31 -4.19
C LEU A 12 -6.15 10.81 -3.99
N TYR A 13 -6.78 10.46 -2.87
CA TYR A 13 -8.21 10.69 -2.63
C TYR A 13 -8.50 11.65 -1.47
N TYR A 14 -7.52 11.86 -0.57
CA TYR A 14 -7.61 12.76 0.56
C TYR A 14 -6.38 13.67 0.62
N PRO A 15 -6.54 15.00 0.73
CA PRO A 15 -5.40 15.92 0.75
C PRO A 15 -4.46 15.64 1.93
N GLU A 16 -3.20 15.35 1.59
CA GLU A 16 -2.13 15.05 2.54
C GLU A 16 -0.81 15.65 2.02
N PRO A 17 0.21 15.80 2.88
CA PRO A 17 1.57 16.00 2.41
C PRO A 17 1.95 14.93 1.38
N GLU A 18 2.64 15.35 0.32
CA GLU A 18 3.10 14.48 -0.79
C GLU A 18 2.01 13.99 -1.77
N SER A 19 0.74 14.39 -1.64
CA SER A 19 -0.32 14.04 -2.62
C SER A 19 0.10 14.30 -4.07
N ALA A 20 0.70 15.46 -4.35
CA ALA A 20 1.17 15.81 -5.70
C ALA A 20 2.30 14.88 -6.20
N ALA A 21 3.20 14.48 -5.31
CA ALA A 21 4.32 13.59 -5.67
C ALA A 21 3.82 12.17 -5.96
N VAL A 22 2.88 11.66 -5.15
CA VAL A 22 2.27 10.34 -5.39
C VAL A 22 1.47 10.34 -6.68
N ALA A 23 0.64 11.37 -6.92
CA ALA A 23 -0.13 11.50 -8.15
C ALA A 23 0.78 11.52 -9.40
N ALA A 24 1.89 12.26 -9.34
CA ALA A 24 2.87 12.27 -10.43
C ALA A 24 3.56 10.91 -10.63
N ALA A 25 3.86 10.18 -9.54
CA ALA A 25 4.55 8.89 -9.60
C ALA A 25 3.70 7.77 -10.21
N VAL A 26 2.37 7.91 -10.21
CA VAL A 26 1.41 6.91 -10.73
C VAL A 26 0.63 7.41 -11.93
N ALA A 27 0.99 8.57 -12.49
CA ALA A 27 0.33 9.14 -13.65
C ALA A 27 0.44 8.18 -14.86
N GLY A 28 -0.72 7.74 -15.38
CA GLY A 28 -0.79 6.80 -16.51
C GLY A 28 -0.55 5.33 -16.15
N GLU A 29 -0.37 5.01 -14.87
CA GLU A 29 -0.19 3.64 -14.41
C GLU A 29 -1.52 2.97 -14.05
N ILE A 30 -1.61 1.65 -14.26
CA ILE A 30 -2.69 0.84 -13.72
C ILE A 30 -2.42 0.60 -12.24
N ILE A 31 -3.35 1.02 -11.38
CA ILE A 31 -3.22 0.87 -9.93
C ILE A 31 -3.99 -0.36 -9.46
N VAL A 32 -3.31 -1.23 -8.71
CA VAL A 32 -3.92 -2.40 -8.08
C VAL A 32 -4.77 -1.98 -6.90
N PHE A 33 -5.98 -2.53 -6.84
CA PHE A 33 -6.87 -2.42 -5.70
C PHE A 33 -7.23 -3.80 -5.16
N THR A 34 -7.37 -3.94 -3.84
CA THR A 34 -7.69 -5.23 -3.19
C THR A 34 -8.52 -4.98 -1.94
N ALA A 35 -9.14 -6.04 -1.40
CA ALA A 35 -9.91 -5.95 -0.16
C ALA A 35 -9.12 -5.43 1.06
N LEU A 36 -7.77 -5.51 1.05
CA LEU A 36 -6.95 -4.91 2.10
C LEU A 36 -6.98 -3.38 2.03
N HIS A 37 -6.90 -2.81 0.83
CA HIS A 37 -7.00 -1.36 0.64
C HIS A 37 -8.36 -0.84 1.08
N GLU A 38 -9.44 -1.52 0.70
CA GLU A 38 -10.80 -1.17 1.15
C GLU A 38 -10.88 -1.10 2.68
N LEU A 39 -10.45 -2.18 3.36
CA LEU A 39 -10.47 -2.26 4.82
C LEU A 39 -9.67 -1.11 5.46
N GLU A 40 -8.45 -0.88 5.01
CA GLU A 40 -7.58 0.13 5.60
C GLU A 40 -8.02 1.55 5.29
N MET A 41 -8.52 1.84 4.08
CA MET A 41 -9.01 3.17 3.72
C MET A 41 -10.23 3.54 4.53
N VAL A 42 -11.21 2.62 4.63
CA VAL A 42 -12.39 2.83 5.49
C VAL A 42 -11.95 3.05 6.93
N THR A 43 -11.09 2.18 7.46
CA THR A 43 -10.60 2.29 8.84
C THR A 43 -9.85 3.61 9.09
N ALA A 44 -8.99 4.01 8.16
CA ALA A 44 -8.22 5.25 8.26
C ALA A 44 -9.12 6.49 8.24
N MET A 45 -10.15 6.51 7.40
CA MET A 45 -11.14 7.58 7.35
C MET A 45 -11.97 7.64 8.64
N GLN A 46 -12.49 6.51 9.11
CA GLN A 46 -13.22 6.47 10.39
C GLN A 46 -12.33 6.92 11.56
N LEU A 47 -11.06 6.53 11.57
CA LEU A 47 -10.12 6.93 12.61
C LEU A 47 -9.79 8.43 12.56
N LYS A 48 -9.76 9.06 11.38
CA LYS A 48 -9.64 10.52 11.24
C LYS A 48 -10.84 11.24 11.85
N LEU A 49 -12.06 10.76 11.59
CA LEU A 49 -13.30 11.30 12.16
C LEU A 49 -13.31 11.17 13.69
N PHE A 50 -12.99 9.98 14.21
CA PHE A 50 -12.90 9.72 15.65
C PHE A 50 -11.91 10.66 16.36
N ARG A 51 -10.81 11.02 15.69
CA ARG A 51 -9.79 11.95 16.22
C ARG A 51 -10.16 13.43 16.06
N GLY A 52 -11.30 13.76 15.45
CA GLY A 52 -11.69 15.14 15.13
C GLY A 52 -10.79 15.81 14.09
N LYS A 53 -10.09 15.02 13.25
CA LYS A 53 -9.10 15.51 12.27
C LYS A 53 -9.62 15.46 10.82
N GLY A 54 -10.90 15.19 10.61
CA GLY A 54 -11.53 15.12 9.29
C GLY A 54 -13.00 15.49 9.35
N LYS A 55 -13.59 15.81 8.18
CA LYS A 55 -15.02 16.06 8.03
C LYS A 55 -15.71 14.82 7.46
N ALA A 56 -16.93 14.54 7.94
CA ALA A 56 -17.69 13.37 7.50
C ALA A 56 -17.94 13.39 5.99
N GLU A 57 -18.24 14.55 5.41
CA GLU A 57 -18.47 14.65 3.97
C GLU A 57 -17.19 14.35 3.17
N GLN A 58 -16.02 14.79 3.64
CA GLN A 58 -14.74 14.54 2.97
C GLN A 58 -14.33 13.07 3.04
N ALA A 59 -14.55 12.42 4.19
CA ALA A 59 -14.31 11.00 4.36
C ALA A 59 -15.19 10.15 3.44
N ALA A 60 -16.48 10.48 3.38
CA ALA A 60 -17.43 9.80 2.47
C ALA A 60 -17.09 10.05 1.00
N ALA A 61 -16.72 11.29 0.63
CA ALA A 61 -16.32 11.61 -0.73
C ALA A 61 -15.05 10.85 -1.17
N ALA A 62 -14.05 10.73 -0.28
CA ALA A 62 -12.82 9.99 -0.58
C ALA A 62 -13.11 8.51 -0.89
N ILE A 63 -14.00 7.87 -0.12
CA ILE A 63 -14.44 6.49 -0.39
C ILE A 63 -15.24 6.42 -1.69
N GLY A 64 -16.14 7.37 -1.94
CA GLY A 64 -16.89 7.47 -3.19
C GLY A 64 -15.99 7.55 -4.43
N PHE A 65 -14.97 8.41 -4.40
CA PHE A 65 -14.03 8.56 -5.51
C PHE A 65 -13.23 7.30 -5.83
N VAL A 66 -12.89 6.49 -4.81
CA VAL A 66 -12.27 5.18 -5.04
C VAL A 66 -13.21 4.27 -5.83
N HIS A 67 -14.48 4.20 -5.43
CA HIS A 67 -15.46 3.36 -6.13
C HIS A 67 -15.74 3.86 -7.55
N ASP A 68 -15.77 5.18 -7.75
CA ASP A 68 -15.88 5.78 -9.08
C ASP A 68 -14.67 5.42 -9.97
N ASP A 69 -13.46 5.47 -9.41
CA ASP A 69 -12.23 5.13 -10.15
C ASP A 69 -12.09 3.61 -10.39
N LEU A 70 -12.66 2.76 -9.53
CA LEU A 70 -12.84 1.32 -9.80
C LEU A 70 -13.82 1.10 -10.95
N ALA A 71 -14.99 1.76 -10.93
CA ALA A 71 -15.99 1.65 -11.98
C ALA A 71 -15.47 2.20 -13.33
N ALA A 72 -14.61 3.22 -13.30
CA ALA A 72 -13.95 3.78 -14.46
C ALA A 72 -12.72 2.99 -14.95
N GLY A 73 -12.31 1.94 -14.22
CA GLY A 73 -11.15 1.10 -14.57
C GLY A 73 -9.78 1.77 -14.39
N LYS A 74 -9.71 2.90 -13.66
CA LYS A 74 -8.44 3.52 -13.26
C LYS A 74 -7.79 2.75 -12.12
N LEU A 75 -8.62 2.24 -11.20
CA LEU A 75 -8.25 1.21 -10.24
C LEU A 75 -8.68 -0.15 -10.81
N VAL A 76 -7.82 -1.16 -10.67
CA VAL A 76 -8.11 -2.53 -11.09
C VAL A 76 -8.15 -3.44 -9.87
N GLU A 77 -9.32 -4.03 -9.63
CA GLU A 77 -9.49 -5.02 -8.57
C GLU A 77 -8.67 -6.28 -8.88
N ALA A 78 -7.83 -6.68 -7.93
CA ALA A 78 -7.05 -7.91 -8.00
C ALA A 78 -7.53 -8.89 -6.93
N ALA A 79 -8.01 -10.05 -7.37
CA ALA A 79 -8.28 -11.18 -6.51
C ALA A 79 -6.98 -11.89 -6.12
N VAL A 80 -6.78 -12.12 -4.82
CA VAL A 80 -5.63 -12.87 -4.29
C VAL A 80 -6.12 -14.02 -3.41
N ASP A 81 -5.35 -15.11 -3.35
CA ASP A 81 -5.59 -16.17 -2.36
C ASP A 81 -5.12 -15.69 -0.98
N TRP A 82 -6.07 -15.14 -0.21
CA TRP A 82 -5.82 -14.62 1.14
C TRP A 82 -5.19 -15.63 2.08
N ARG A 83 -5.53 -16.92 1.99
CA ARG A 83 -4.94 -17.94 2.86
C ARG A 83 -3.46 -18.09 2.58
N THR A 84 -3.09 -18.16 1.30
CA THR A 84 -1.70 -18.27 0.87
C THR A 84 -0.91 -17.00 1.20
N VAL A 85 -1.48 -15.83 0.91
CA VAL A 85 -0.90 -14.52 1.19
C VAL A 85 -0.63 -14.30 2.68
N LEU A 86 -1.58 -14.65 3.55
CA LEU A 86 -1.44 -14.52 5.01
C LEU A 86 -0.37 -15.48 5.56
N ARG A 87 -0.32 -16.72 5.05
CA ARG A 87 0.72 -17.69 5.45
C ARG A 87 2.12 -17.18 5.08
N GLU A 88 2.28 -16.64 3.87
CA GLU A 88 3.56 -16.07 3.44
C GLU A 88 3.92 -14.82 4.26
N ALA A 89 2.94 -13.96 4.58
CA ALA A 89 3.18 -12.79 5.42
C ALA A 89 3.68 -13.21 6.82
N ALA A 90 3.08 -14.24 7.42
CA ALA A 90 3.53 -14.77 8.71
C ALA A 90 4.97 -15.34 8.62
N ARG A 91 5.30 -16.05 7.54
CA ARG A 91 6.66 -16.57 7.30
C ARG A 91 7.69 -15.44 7.20
N LEU A 92 7.39 -14.38 6.45
CA LEU A 92 8.26 -13.21 6.33
C LEU A 92 8.37 -12.44 7.65
N ALA A 93 7.29 -12.33 8.40
CA ALA A 93 7.29 -11.72 9.72
C ALA A 93 8.24 -12.43 10.67
N GLN A 94 8.14 -13.76 10.75
CA GLN A 94 9.02 -14.58 11.59
C GLN A 94 10.49 -14.42 11.20
N ALA A 95 10.79 -14.31 9.91
CA ALA A 95 12.16 -14.20 9.43
C ALA A 95 12.76 -12.79 9.60
N HIS A 96 11.96 -11.73 9.59
CA HIS A 96 12.47 -10.36 9.39
C HIS A 96 11.89 -9.29 10.31
N ALA A 97 10.71 -9.47 10.90
CA ALA A 97 10.02 -8.39 11.63
C ALA A 97 10.82 -7.86 12.83
N ALA A 98 11.52 -8.73 13.56
CA ALA A 98 12.36 -8.32 14.70
C ALA A 98 13.53 -7.41 14.28
N ARG A 99 14.05 -7.59 13.06
CA ARG A 99 15.16 -6.81 12.51
C ARG A 99 14.69 -5.50 11.87
N VAL A 100 13.51 -5.53 11.24
CA VAL A 100 12.97 -4.39 10.48
C VAL A 100 12.09 -3.47 11.33
N GLY A 101 11.45 -4.00 12.38
CA GLY A 101 10.53 -3.23 13.22
C GLY A 101 9.22 -2.85 12.51
N CYS A 102 8.73 -3.69 11.60
CA CYS A 102 7.50 -3.46 10.84
C CYS A 102 6.26 -4.07 11.50
N ARG A 103 5.09 -3.53 11.15
CA ARG A 103 3.78 -4.05 11.56
C ARG A 103 3.31 -5.13 10.59
N SER A 104 2.40 -5.98 11.06
CA SER A 104 1.83 -7.08 10.28
C SER A 104 1.23 -6.64 8.95
N LEU A 105 0.55 -5.50 8.92
CA LEU A 105 -0.09 -4.96 7.70
C LEU A 105 0.94 -4.49 6.67
N ASP A 106 2.07 -3.94 7.09
CA ASP A 106 3.12 -3.55 6.16
C ASP A 106 3.69 -4.79 5.43
N ILE A 107 3.88 -5.90 6.17
CA ILE A 107 4.31 -7.18 5.59
C ILE A 107 3.24 -7.73 4.64
N LEU A 108 1.98 -7.61 5.03
CA LEU A 108 0.84 -8.08 4.25
C LEU A 108 0.72 -7.34 2.92
N HIS A 109 0.92 -6.02 2.90
CA HIS A 109 0.96 -5.25 1.66
C HIS A 109 2.01 -5.78 0.68
N CYS A 110 3.21 -6.13 1.16
CA CYS A 110 4.24 -6.71 0.31
C CYS A 110 3.83 -8.06 -0.29
N THR A 111 3.22 -8.95 0.51
CA THR A 111 2.79 -10.26 -0.01
C THR A 111 1.59 -10.16 -0.92
N VAL A 112 0.65 -9.23 -0.65
CA VAL A 112 -0.48 -8.93 -1.53
C VAL A 112 0.01 -8.34 -2.85
N ALA A 113 0.92 -7.37 -2.83
CA ALA A 113 1.48 -6.75 -4.04
C ALA A 113 2.12 -7.80 -4.95
N LYS A 114 2.91 -8.71 -4.37
CA LYS A 114 3.51 -9.84 -5.09
C LYS A 114 2.45 -10.79 -5.65
N ALA A 115 1.45 -11.17 -4.85
CA ALA A 115 0.39 -12.09 -5.27
C ALA A 115 -0.51 -11.48 -6.35
N ALA A 116 -0.72 -10.17 -6.32
CA ALA A 116 -1.47 -9.42 -7.33
C ALA A 116 -0.68 -9.20 -8.62
N GLY A 117 0.60 -9.61 -8.70
CA GLY A 117 1.43 -9.44 -9.89
C GLY A 117 1.88 -7.99 -10.12
N ALA A 118 1.89 -7.16 -9.08
CA ALA A 118 2.31 -5.77 -9.21
C ALA A 118 3.80 -5.68 -9.61
N THR A 119 4.08 -4.82 -10.58
CA THR A 119 5.44 -4.62 -11.10
C THR A 119 6.21 -3.54 -10.36
N VAL A 120 5.52 -2.75 -9.54
CA VAL A 120 6.07 -1.66 -8.73
C VAL A 120 5.29 -1.64 -7.42
N PHE A 121 5.99 -1.43 -6.31
CA PHE A 121 5.40 -1.22 -4.99
C PHE A 121 5.80 0.18 -4.50
N LEU A 122 4.82 1.01 -4.14
CA LEU A 122 5.01 2.33 -3.57
C LEU A 122 4.51 2.35 -2.13
N SER A 123 5.34 2.82 -1.22
CA SER A 123 5.00 2.93 0.20
C SER A 123 5.51 4.25 0.75
N SER A 124 4.76 4.80 1.70
CA SER A 124 5.17 5.98 2.46
C SER A 124 5.98 5.60 3.71
N ASP A 125 6.06 4.31 4.03
CA ASP A 125 6.83 3.80 5.15
C ASP A 125 8.26 3.45 4.73
N THR A 126 9.23 4.21 5.25
CA THR A 126 10.66 4.02 4.97
C THR A 126 11.23 2.74 5.57
N ARG A 127 10.52 2.07 6.50
CA ARG A 127 10.97 0.80 7.12
C ARG A 127 11.15 -0.34 6.11
N TRP A 128 10.50 -0.22 4.95
CA TRP A 128 10.41 -1.28 3.94
C TRP A 128 11.26 -1.09 2.69
N CYS A 129 11.92 0.07 2.55
CA CYS A 129 12.73 0.40 1.37
C CYS A 129 13.79 -0.66 1.03
N TRP A 130 14.14 -1.54 1.98
CA TRP A 130 15.15 -2.57 1.78
C TRP A 130 14.69 -3.82 1.00
N MET A 131 13.40 -4.17 1.02
CA MET A 131 12.98 -5.49 0.50
C MET A 131 12.38 -5.46 -0.90
N LEU A 132 11.73 -4.38 -1.33
CA LEU A 132 11.00 -4.35 -2.61
C LEU A 132 10.98 -2.96 -3.26
N ILE A 133 12.10 -2.55 -3.90
CA ILE A 133 11.99 -1.83 -5.16
C ILE A 133 12.08 -2.88 -6.25
N TRP A 134 10.97 -3.59 -6.51
CA TRP A 134 10.84 -4.32 -7.75
C TRP A 134 10.46 -3.28 -8.80
N ARG A 135 11.44 -2.80 -9.57
CA ARG A 135 11.23 -2.43 -10.96
C ARG A 135 11.92 -3.54 -11.72
N GLY A 136 11.27 -4.11 -12.74
CA GLY A 136 11.81 -5.22 -13.52
C GLY A 136 13.32 -5.05 -13.75
N SER A 137 14.09 -6.08 -13.36
CA SER A 137 15.56 -6.22 -13.35
C SER A 137 16.18 -6.27 -11.93
N THR A 138 16.40 -7.50 -11.47
CA THR A 138 17.54 -7.93 -10.61
C THR A 138 18.20 -6.86 -9.76
N ALA A 139 17.52 -6.37 -8.72
CA ALA A 139 18.21 -5.67 -7.63
C ALA A 139 18.46 -6.67 -6.50
N SER A 140 19.71 -7.10 -6.37
CA SER A 140 20.17 -7.75 -5.13
C SER A 140 19.94 -6.80 -3.95
N PRO A 141 19.64 -7.31 -2.75
CA PRO A 141 19.55 -6.45 -1.56
C PRO A 141 20.86 -5.67 -1.43
N PRO A 142 20.83 -4.37 -1.08
CA PRO A 142 22.05 -3.65 -0.78
C PRO A 142 22.78 -4.38 0.36
N SER A 143 24.09 -4.22 0.49
CA SER A 143 24.84 -4.68 1.66
C SER A 143 24.81 -3.57 2.71
N VAL A 144 24.20 -3.77 3.88
CA VAL A 144 24.46 -2.87 5.02
C VAL A 144 25.82 -3.26 5.59
N SER A 145 26.78 -2.33 5.53
CA SER A 145 27.96 -2.40 6.39
C SER A 145 27.51 -2.37 7.85
N MET A 146 27.81 -3.45 8.58
CA MET A 146 27.66 -3.51 10.02
C MET A 146 28.35 -2.32 10.66
N ASN A 147 27.58 -1.37 11.20
CA ASN A 147 28.05 -0.59 12.32
C ASN A 147 27.09 -0.84 13.48
N ARG A 148 27.73 -1.23 14.58
CA ARG A 148 27.17 -1.89 15.78
C ARG A 148 26.18 -1.03 16.52
#